data_AF-A0A1E4RHU1-F1
#
_entry.id   AF-A0A1E4RHU1-F1
#
_cell.length_a   1.000
_cell.length_b   1.000
_cell.length_c   1.000
_cell.angle_alpha   90.00
_cell.angle_beta   90.00
_cell.angle_gamma   90.00
#
_symmetry.space_group_name_H-M   'P 1'
#
loop_
_entity.id
_entity.type
_entity.pdbx_description
1 polymer ?
#
loop_
_entity_poly.entity_id
_entity_poly.type
_entity_poly.pdbx_seq_one_letter_code
_entity_poly.pdbx_strand_id
1 'polypeptide(L)'
;LPIPNDFYHLLDCSSKRRNLCNLGTHSLKFYIYQKLSTLLPTKSGSILKVIVEDALNYVKKEFAHDLQTSDSIDEYSELIYFGSNISLNLHLFGQQKLKFKASPELTLEFEINKMSLNPRGGHLHNFKWLLTAIGFLIVRDDEKLRIDALIDKIVDYYLKRNKEAIDKIPDTLEIQHIMHLMNDYYDTAPVNKELLYGNLAKLHLETINKTIDLPPLPQIKDKNLLTKALLHKDMSLALLHRNHPMSKSLTETKKMISNKSFYKAIQHSLSFLDGFGDLFIGKEINDWFYKVRTGSAEIDPYFKQNLSHFGLLYRVMVSNSLFSRLAVAYKLHLGLDDDLVRNQFDERLTLFSALAFNNSPNNSNVYGFYDSGVKFEQEILGDYFEQYVGALSIENPQLASEWINKVFLAILRLAPNRFNHSHYTYHDWCVDIIDR
;
A
#
# COMPACT_ATOMS: atom_id res chain seq x y z
N LEU A 1 -8.14 28.59 -6.92
CA LEU A 1 -9.29 27.65 -6.89
C LEU A 1 -9.74 27.48 -5.46
N PRO A 2 -10.71 28.28 -4.97
CA PRO A 2 -11.17 28.20 -3.58
C PRO A 2 -11.53 26.76 -3.19
N ILE A 3 -11.37 26.42 -1.89
CA ILE A 3 -11.92 25.15 -1.40
C ILE A 3 -13.39 25.13 -1.84
N PRO A 4 -13.84 24.10 -2.57
CA PRO A 4 -15.24 23.94 -2.89
C PRO A 4 -16.05 24.01 -1.59
N ASN A 5 -17.12 24.81 -1.52
CA ASN A 5 -17.97 24.90 -0.31
C ASN A 5 -18.41 23.51 0.19
N ASP A 6 -18.47 22.54 -0.72
CA ASP A 6 -18.74 21.13 -0.47
C ASP A 6 -17.71 20.43 0.43
N PHE A 7 -16.44 20.87 0.47
CA PHE A 7 -15.41 20.30 1.36
C PHE A 7 -15.84 20.42 2.81
N TYR A 8 -16.36 21.58 3.23
CA TYR A 8 -16.78 21.80 4.61
C TYR A 8 -17.98 20.90 4.97
N HIS A 9 -18.94 20.73 4.07
CA HIS A 9 -20.05 19.80 4.25
C HIS A 9 -19.63 18.31 4.24
N LEU A 10 -18.57 17.97 3.51
CA LEU A 10 -17.99 16.62 3.50
C LEU A 10 -17.27 16.28 4.82
N LEU A 11 -16.81 17.30 5.55
CA LEU A 11 -16.09 17.16 6.82
C LEU A 11 -16.99 17.00 8.04
N ASP A 12 -18.27 17.38 7.94
CA ASP A 12 -19.26 17.19 9.01
C ASP A 12 -19.56 15.70 9.26
N CYS A 13 -19.29 14.84 8.28
CA CYS A 13 -19.42 13.39 8.41
C CYS A 13 -18.10 12.75 8.89
N SER A 14 -18.08 12.30 10.14
CA SER A 14 -16.88 11.68 10.77
C SER A 14 -16.31 10.48 9.99
N SER A 15 -17.17 9.73 9.31
CA SER A 15 -16.79 8.55 8.52
C SER A 15 -16.15 8.93 7.18
N LYS A 16 -16.70 9.94 6.48
CA LYS A 16 -16.10 10.50 5.24
C LYS A 16 -14.74 11.12 5.53
N ARG A 17 -14.64 11.91 6.61
CA ARG A 17 -13.37 12.50 7.08
C ARG A 17 -12.32 11.44 7.38
N ARG A 18 -12.69 10.33 8.03
CA ARG A 18 -11.77 9.21 8.29
C ARG A 18 -11.28 8.55 7.00
N ASN A 19 -12.17 8.29 6.03
CA ASN A 19 -11.78 7.71 4.75
C ASN A 19 -10.83 8.64 3.97
N LEU A 20 -11.11 9.94 3.93
CA LEU A 20 -10.23 10.93 3.30
C LEU A 20 -8.85 10.98 3.98
N CYS A 21 -8.82 11.00 5.31
CA CYS A 21 -7.56 10.94 6.05
C CYS A 21 -6.76 9.66 5.74
N ASN A 22 -7.44 8.51 5.65
CA ASN A 22 -6.79 7.24 5.28
C ASN A 22 -6.28 7.27 3.84
N LEU A 23 -7.10 7.74 2.89
CA LEU A 23 -6.72 7.89 1.49
C LEU A 23 -5.48 8.77 1.35
N GLY A 24 -5.46 9.93 2.01
CA GLY A 24 -4.29 10.81 2.02
C GLY A 24 -3.07 10.18 2.68
N THR A 25 -3.25 9.39 3.73
CA THR A 25 -2.15 8.65 4.37
C THR A 25 -1.51 7.64 3.42
N HIS A 26 -2.32 6.75 2.82
CA HIS A 26 -1.82 5.72 1.91
C HIS A 26 -1.20 6.34 0.67
N SER A 27 -1.83 7.40 0.13
CA SER A 27 -1.33 8.07 -1.06
C SER A 27 -0.04 8.82 -0.81
N LEU A 28 0.08 9.54 0.31
CA LEU A 28 1.33 10.19 0.71
C LEU A 28 2.46 9.16 0.83
N LYS A 29 2.22 8.05 1.54
CA LYS A 29 3.19 6.96 1.65
C LYS A 29 3.53 6.37 0.28
N PHE A 30 2.54 6.05 -0.53
CA PHE A 30 2.69 5.49 -1.87
C PHE A 30 3.56 6.37 -2.76
N TYR A 31 3.26 7.67 -2.84
CA TYR A 31 4.02 8.59 -3.69
C TYR A 31 5.45 8.82 -3.17
N ILE A 32 5.66 8.87 -1.85
CA ILE A 32 7.02 8.89 -1.27
C ILE A 32 7.77 7.61 -1.68
N TYR A 33 7.13 6.44 -1.52
CA TYR A 33 7.69 5.14 -1.89
C TYR A 33 8.07 5.08 -3.38
N GLN A 34 7.19 5.61 -4.24
CA GLN A 34 7.39 5.68 -5.68
C GLN A 34 8.59 6.57 -6.04
N LYS A 35 8.72 7.76 -5.45
CA LYS A 35 9.87 8.65 -5.72
C LYS A 35 11.18 8.05 -5.24
N LEU A 36 11.16 7.39 -4.09
CA LEU A 36 12.35 6.74 -3.52
C LEU A 36 12.66 5.38 -4.14
N SER A 37 11.79 4.84 -4.99
CA SER A 37 12.05 3.57 -5.71
C SER A 37 13.31 3.63 -6.57
N THR A 38 13.70 4.82 -7.04
CA THR A 38 14.97 5.06 -7.75
C THR A 38 16.21 4.74 -6.91
N LEU A 39 16.08 4.72 -5.58
CA LEU A 39 17.15 4.33 -4.66
C LEU A 39 17.19 2.82 -4.42
N LEU A 40 16.23 2.03 -4.91
CA LEU A 40 16.25 0.56 -4.76
C LEU A 40 17.50 -0.13 -5.31
N PRO A 41 18.07 0.28 -6.46
CA PRO A 41 19.27 -0.39 -6.98
C PRO A 41 20.48 -0.20 -6.06
N THR A 42 20.49 0.87 -5.25
CA THR A 42 21.63 1.26 -4.40
C THR A 42 21.35 1.10 -2.90
N LYS A 43 20.09 0.93 -2.49
CA LYS A 43 19.67 0.87 -1.08
C LYS A 43 18.63 -0.24 -0.91
N SER A 44 18.72 -0.97 0.20
CA SER A 44 17.81 -2.09 0.48
C SER A 44 16.38 -1.61 0.77
N GLY A 45 15.34 -2.32 0.31
CA GLY A 45 13.94 -1.89 0.45
C GLY A 45 13.41 -1.72 1.89
N SER A 46 14.02 -2.38 2.89
CA SER A 46 13.72 -2.11 4.31
C SER A 46 14.07 -0.69 4.75
N ILE A 47 15.13 -0.13 4.18
CA ILE A 47 15.56 1.24 4.44
C ILE A 47 14.55 2.19 3.81
N LEU A 48 14.03 1.88 2.62
CA LEU A 48 12.97 2.67 2.01
C LEU A 48 11.71 2.68 2.88
N LYS A 49 11.32 1.53 3.45
CA LYS A 49 10.21 1.47 4.41
C LYS A 49 10.46 2.35 5.64
N VAL A 50 11.66 2.31 6.21
CA VAL A 50 12.06 3.18 7.33
C VAL A 50 12.01 4.65 6.92
N ILE A 51 12.57 5.01 5.77
CA ILE A 51 12.58 6.37 5.23
C ILE A 51 11.15 6.88 5.01
N VAL A 52 10.25 6.05 4.48
CA VAL A 52 8.85 6.45 4.26
C VAL A 52 8.12 6.70 5.57
N GLU A 53 8.31 5.84 6.58
CA GLU A 53 7.75 6.07 7.92
C GLU A 53 8.40 7.28 8.59
N ASP A 54 9.71 7.48 8.43
CA ASP A 54 10.44 8.62 8.96
C ASP A 54 10.04 9.93 8.29
N ALA A 55 9.80 9.94 6.98
CA ALA A 55 9.28 11.09 6.25
C ALA A 55 7.88 11.45 6.73
N LEU A 56 7.01 10.46 6.96
CA LEU A 56 5.69 10.70 7.53
C LEU A 56 5.76 11.24 8.96
N ASN A 57 6.62 10.65 9.79
CA ASN A 57 6.83 11.10 11.17
C ASN A 57 7.47 12.49 11.22
N TYR A 58 8.33 12.80 10.26
CA TYR A 58 8.93 14.11 10.08
C TYR A 58 7.86 15.15 9.78
N VAL A 59 7.02 14.93 8.76
CA VAL A 59 5.87 15.81 8.47
C VAL A 59 4.96 15.93 9.69
N LYS A 60 4.67 14.83 10.39
CA LYS A 60 3.84 14.86 11.60
C LYS A 60 4.46 15.72 12.71
N LYS A 61 5.77 15.64 12.94
CA LYS A 61 6.49 16.44 13.95
C LYS A 61 6.49 17.92 13.58
N GLU A 62 6.79 18.25 12.33
CA GLU A 62 6.79 19.63 11.84
C GLU A 62 5.39 20.26 11.96
N PHE A 63 4.31 19.49 11.72
CA PHE A 63 2.93 19.94 11.91
C PHE A 63 2.41 19.89 13.36
N ALA A 64 3.18 19.32 14.30
CA ALA A 64 2.80 19.18 15.71
C ALA A 64 3.45 20.23 16.62
N HIS A 65 4.61 20.79 16.24
CA HIS A 65 5.17 21.93 16.93
C HIS A 65 4.31 23.17 16.67
N ASP A 66 3.75 23.76 17.73
CA ASP A 66 3.17 25.11 17.65
C ASP A 66 4.24 26.04 17.07
N LEU A 67 3.88 26.67 15.96
CA LEU A 67 4.69 27.47 15.03
C LEU A 67 5.33 28.70 15.68
N GLN A 68 6.21 28.54 16.67
CA GLN A 68 6.81 29.68 17.37
C GLN A 68 8.27 29.96 17.02
N THR A 69 9.03 29.03 16.43
CA THR A 69 10.43 29.30 16.06
C THR A 69 10.93 28.33 15.00
N SER A 70 11.03 28.73 13.73
CA SER A 70 11.89 28.08 12.71
C SER A 70 11.69 28.74 11.34
N ASP A 71 12.77 28.97 10.59
CA ASP A 71 12.76 29.33 9.15
C ASP A 71 12.01 28.28 8.28
N SER A 72 11.71 27.11 8.85
CA SER A 72 10.84 26.10 8.22
C SER A 72 9.38 26.56 8.07
N ILE A 73 8.93 27.57 8.82
CA ILE A 73 7.54 28.07 8.76
C ILE A 73 7.22 28.69 7.39
N ASP A 74 8.15 29.45 6.80
CA ASP A 74 7.93 30.08 5.49
C ASP A 74 7.97 29.03 4.36
N GLU A 75 8.85 28.03 4.46
CA GLU A 75 8.97 26.94 3.47
C GLU A 75 7.81 25.92 3.54
N TYR A 76 7.28 25.61 4.74
CA TYR A 76 6.13 24.72 4.90
C TYR A 76 4.78 25.42 4.77
N SER A 77 4.69 26.71 5.13
CA SER A 77 3.55 27.51 4.74
C SER A 77 3.47 27.57 3.22
N GLU A 78 4.59 27.69 2.50
CA GLU A 78 4.64 27.53 1.04
C GLU A 78 4.11 26.18 0.52
N LEU A 79 4.30 25.06 1.22
CA LEU A 79 3.72 23.76 0.87
C LEU A 79 2.19 23.75 1.02
N ILE A 80 1.70 24.33 2.11
CA ILE A 80 0.27 24.57 2.33
C ILE A 80 -0.26 25.55 1.26
N TYR A 81 0.54 26.57 0.92
CA TYR A 81 0.27 27.62 -0.07
C TYR A 81 0.30 27.12 -1.52
N PHE A 82 1.17 26.16 -1.87
CA PHE A 82 1.31 25.59 -3.22
C PHE A 82 0.23 24.55 -3.52
N GLY A 83 -0.20 23.80 -2.51
CA GLY A 83 -1.46 23.08 -2.59
C GLY A 83 -2.61 24.07 -2.80
N SER A 84 -2.51 25.27 -2.22
CA SER A 84 -3.53 26.29 -2.30
C SER A 84 -3.38 27.38 -3.36
N ASN A 85 -3.94 27.11 -4.52
CA ASN A 85 -4.95 28.05 -5.03
C ASN A 85 -6.29 27.88 -4.25
N ILE A 86 -6.37 26.82 -3.45
CA ILE A 86 -7.34 26.37 -2.44
C ILE A 86 -7.41 27.35 -1.28
N SER A 87 -8.55 27.97 -1.03
CA SER A 87 -8.76 28.82 0.16
C SER A 87 -8.74 28.02 1.49
N LEU A 88 -7.80 27.08 1.67
CA LEU A 88 -7.30 26.56 2.93
C LEU A 88 -6.43 27.64 3.59
N ASN A 89 -7.00 28.84 3.73
CA ASN A 89 -6.72 29.65 4.91
C ASN A 89 -7.20 28.80 6.07
N LEU A 90 -6.32 27.93 6.56
CA LEU A 90 -6.42 27.40 7.89
C LEU A 90 -6.68 28.60 8.80
N HIS A 91 -7.84 28.59 9.44
CA HIS A 91 -8.27 29.45 10.54
C HIS A 91 -7.31 29.43 11.76
N LEU A 92 -6.00 29.22 11.54
CA LEU A 92 -4.96 29.15 12.57
C LEU A 92 -4.42 30.53 12.95
N PHE A 93 -4.71 31.57 12.16
CA PHE A 93 -4.19 32.90 12.42
C PHE A 93 -5.34 33.83 12.81
N GLY A 94 -5.20 34.45 13.98
CA GLY A 94 -6.10 35.50 14.44
C GLY A 94 -6.24 36.60 13.37
N GLN A 95 -7.34 37.36 13.44
CA GLN A 95 -7.72 38.41 12.49
C GLN A 95 -6.50 39.14 11.89
N GLN A 96 -6.20 38.85 10.63
CA GLN A 96 -5.29 39.64 9.82
C GLN A 96 -5.93 39.91 8.46
N LYS A 97 -5.96 41.19 8.09
CA LYS A 97 -6.27 41.60 6.72
C LYS A 97 -5.07 41.24 5.86
N LEU A 98 -5.19 40.15 5.10
CA LEU A 98 -4.16 39.77 4.14
C LEU A 98 -4.35 40.63 2.88
N LYS A 99 -3.35 41.47 2.59
CA LYS A 99 -3.27 42.21 1.33
C LYS A 99 -2.42 41.40 0.37
N PHE A 100 -3.01 40.98 -0.74
CA PHE A 100 -2.28 40.26 -1.78
C PHE A 100 -2.01 41.21 -2.95
N LYS A 101 -0.75 41.33 -3.35
CA LYS A 101 -0.34 42.12 -4.51
C LYS A 101 -0.16 41.19 -5.70
N ALA A 102 -1.18 41.11 -6.54
CA ALA A 102 -1.19 40.22 -7.70
C ALA A 102 -0.39 40.79 -8.88
N SER A 103 -0.23 42.12 -8.95
CA SER A 103 0.63 42.85 -9.89
C SER A 103 0.97 44.25 -9.33
N PRO A 104 1.87 45.04 -9.96
CA PRO A 104 2.21 46.39 -9.50
C PRO A 104 1.00 47.33 -9.35
N GLU A 105 -0.05 47.09 -10.12
CA GLU A 105 -1.24 47.95 -10.25
C GLU A 105 -2.49 47.36 -9.56
N LEU A 106 -2.47 46.09 -9.13
CA LEU A 106 -3.64 45.40 -8.55
C LEU A 106 -3.33 44.84 -7.15
N THR A 107 -3.97 45.42 -6.13
CA THR A 107 -3.94 44.93 -4.74
C THR A 107 -5.34 44.51 -4.32
N LEU A 108 -5.50 43.25 -3.91
CA LEU A 108 -6.77 42.73 -3.40
C LEU A 108 -6.70 42.61 -1.88
N GLU A 109 -7.70 43.19 -1.21
CA GLU A 109 -7.88 43.12 0.25
C GLU A 109 -9.02 42.17 0.59
N PHE A 110 -8.74 41.19 1.45
CA PHE A 110 -9.76 40.28 1.98
C PHE A 110 -9.88 40.46 3.50
N GLU A 111 -11.11 40.67 3.96
CA GLU A 111 -11.47 40.67 5.38
C GLU A 111 -12.29 39.42 5.69
N ILE A 112 -11.72 38.50 6.48
CA ILE A 112 -12.34 37.20 6.79
C ILE A 112 -12.69 37.15 8.28
N ASN A 113 -13.98 36.94 8.58
CA ASN A 113 -14.50 36.89 9.94
C ASN A 113 -14.19 35.55 10.65
N LYS A 114 -13.93 35.64 11.96
CA LYS A 114 -13.60 34.54 12.90
C LYS A 114 -14.69 33.44 12.89
N MET A 115 -14.36 32.23 12.46
CA MET A 115 -15.05 31.02 12.93
C MET A 115 -14.20 30.35 14.01
N SER A 116 -14.73 30.35 15.22
CA SER A 116 -14.16 29.64 16.37
C SER A 116 -14.13 28.13 16.07
N LEU A 117 -12.94 27.59 15.84
CA LEU A 117 -12.68 26.16 16.07
C LEU A 117 -12.94 25.91 17.56
N ASN A 118 -14.12 25.39 17.85
CA ASN A 118 -14.65 25.23 19.19
C ASN A 118 -13.64 24.45 20.08
N PRO A 119 -13.05 25.03 21.15
CA PRO A 119 -12.02 24.38 21.96
C PRO A 119 -12.56 23.23 22.83
N ARG A 120 -13.86 22.91 22.74
CA ARG A 120 -14.49 21.81 23.48
C ARG A 120 -14.63 20.51 22.69
N GLY A 121 -14.14 20.46 21.45
CA GLY A 121 -14.13 19.26 20.61
C GLY A 121 -12.72 18.89 20.15
N GLY A 122 -11.94 18.28 21.05
CA GLY A 122 -10.69 17.54 20.83
C GLY A 122 -9.80 17.92 19.65
N HIS A 123 -8.62 18.48 19.93
CA HIS A 123 -7.46 18.67 19.05
C HIS A 123 -7.34 17.60 17.94
N LEU A 124 -7.97 17.82 16.79
CA LEU A 124 -7.61 17.09 15.58
C LEU A 124 -6.30 17.73 15.11
N HIS A 125 -5.16 17.15 15.50
CA HIS A 125 -3.81 17.63 15.14
C HIS A 125 -3.74 18.08 13.68
N ASN A 126 -3.14 19.24 13.39
CA ASN A 126 -3.00 19.85 12.06
C ASN A 126 -2.56 18.85 10.96
N PHE A 127 -1.76 17.87 11.34
CA PHE A 127 -1.35 16.75 10.48
C PHE A 127 -2.53 15.91 9.91
N LYS A 128 -3.55 15.59 10.72
CA LYS A 128 -4.73 14.84 10.22
C LYS A 128 -5.52 15.65 9.20
N TRP A 129 -5.53 16.97 9.34
CA TRP A 129 -6.17 17.87 8.38
C TRP A 129 -5.43 17.92 7.05
N LEU A 130 -4.09 17.98 7.08
CA LEU A 130 -3.27 17.84 5.88
C LEU A 130 -3.59 16.54 5.14
N LEU A 131 -3.60 15.40 5.85
CA LEU A 131 -3.91 14.10 5.25
C LEU A 131 -5.33 14.06 4.66
N THR A 132 -6.30 14.66 5.34
CA THR A 132 -7.68 14.76 4.84
C THR A 132 -7.76 15.60 3.57
N ALA A 133 -7.02 16.71 3.51
CA ALA A 133 -6.95 17.57 2.32
C ALA A 133 -6.29 16.84 1.14
N ILE A 134 -5.17 16.15 1.35
CA ILE A 134 -4.53 15.32 0.33
C ILE A 134 -5.54 14.30 -0.22
N GLY A 135 -6.22 13.56 0.67
CA GLY A 135 -7.26 12.61 0.28
C GLY A 135 -8.36 13.24 -0.57
N PHE A 136 -8.82 14.43 -0.21
CA PHE A 136 -9.86 15.13 -0.96
C PHE A 136 -9.42 15.54 -2.36
N LEU A 137 -8.17 16.01 -2.49
CA LEU A 137 -7.60 16.38 -3.78
C LEU A 137 -7.48 15.18 -4.71
N ILE A 138 -7.12 14.02 -4.17
CA ILE A 138 -6.99 12.77 -4.95
C ILE A 138 -8.32 12.38 -5.57
N VAL A 139 -9.41 12.42 -4.80
CA VAL A 139 -10.72 12.00 -5.32
C VAL A 139 -11.24 12.93 -6.41
N ARG A 140 -10.87 14.22 -6.37
CA ARG A 140 -11.35 15.19 -7.35
C ARG A 140 -10.68 15.04 -8.72
N ASP A 141 -9.60 14.30 -8.83
CA ASP A 141 -8.84 13.96 -10.07
C ASP A 141 -8.33 15.15 -10.92
N ASP A 142 -8.85 16.35 -10.71
CA ASP A 142 -8.51 17.61 -11.38
C ASP A 142 -7.14 18.19 -10.93
N GLU A 143 -6.56 17.64 -9.84
CA GLU A 143 -5.38 18.23 -9.20
C GLU A 143 -4.20 17.25 -9.01
N LYS A 144 -4.16 16.13 -9.75
CA LYS A 144 -3.04 15.15 -9.71
C LYS A 144 -1.66 15.80 -9.81
N LEU A 145 -1.47 16.72 -10.77
CA LEU A 145 -0.23 17.47 -10.95
C LEU A 145 0.18 18.30 -9.72
N ARG A 146 -0.78 18.78 -8.93
CA ARG A 146 -0.50 19.56 -7.71
C ARG A 146 -0.17 18.67 -6.53
N ILE A 147 -0.79 17.50 -6.45
CA ILE A 147 -0.43 16.49 -5.45
C ILE A 147 1.00 16.03 -5.70
N ASP A 148 1.37 15.69 -6.94
CA ASP A 148 2.73 15.27 -7.26
C ASP A 148 3.76 16.33 -6.86
N ALA A 149 3.50 17.61 -7.18
CA ALA A 149 4.36 18.73 -6.79
C ALA A 149 4.44 18.95 -5.26
N LEU A 150 3.33 18.76 -4.54
CA LEU A 150 3.30 18.81 -3.08
C LEU A 150 4.16 17.68 -2.49
N ILE A 151 4.00 16.45 -3.01
CA ILE A 151 4.79 15.30 -2.56
C ILE A 151 6.27 15.49 -2.89
N ASP A 152 6.60 15.99 -4.08
CA ASP A 152 7.98 16.31 -4.48
C ASP A 152 8.65 17.20 -3.45
N LYS A 153 8.01 18.32 -3.11
CA LYS A 153 8.54 19.23 -2.10
C LYS A 153 8.70 18.54 -0.73
N ILE A 154 7.72 17.76 -0.26
CA ILE A 154 7.82 17.03 1.01
C ILE A 154 9.03 16.08 1.02
N VAL A 155 9.20 15.32 -0.06
CA VAL A 155 10.33 14.38 -0.21
C VAL A 155 11.65 15.15 -0.28
N ASP A 156 11.72 16.22 -1.07
CA ASP A 156 12.91 17.05 -1.20
C ASP A 156 13.35 17.65 0.14
N TYR A 157 12.42 18.19 0.94
CA TYR A 157 12.74 18.72 2.25
C TYR A 157 13.26 17.63 3.19
N TYR A 158 12.60 16.48 3.20
CA TYR A 158 13.04 15.35 4.00
C TYR A 158 14.45 14.90 3.58
N LEU A 159 14.71 14.73 2.28
CA LEU A 159 15.99 14.29 1.76
C LEU A 159 17.10 15.31 2.02
N LYS A 160 16.84 16.61 1.82
CA LYS A 160 17.81 17.69 2.12
C LYS A 160 18.24 17.68 3.58
N ARG A 161 17.28 17.52 4.49
CA ARG A 161 17.53 17.60 5.94
C ARG A 161 18.14 16.31 6.51
N ASN A 162 17.87 15.17 5.88
CA ASN A 162 18.37 13.85 6.31
C ASN A 162 19.49 13.31 5.41
N LYS A 163 20.05 14.15 4.52
CA LYS A 163 21.05 13.73 3.53
C LYS A 163 22.21 12.97 4.16
N GLU A 164 22.78 13.49 5.24
CA GLU A 164 23.89 12.82 5.93
C GLU A 164 23.52 11.43 6.49
N ALA A 165 22.31 11.26 6.99
CA ALA A 165 21.84 9.97 7.51
C ALA A 165 21.64 8.96 6.38
N ILE A 166 21.15 9.43 5.22
CA ILE A 166 20.93 8.62 4.03
C ILE A 166 22.28 8.24 3.37
N ASP A 167 23.22 9.18 3.32
CA ASP A 167 24.56 8.98 2.77
C ASP A 167 25.39 8.01 3.63
N LYS A 168 25.16 7.98 4.95
CA LYS A 168 25.79 7.03 5.89
C LYS A 168 25.29 5.58 5.77
N ILE A 169 24.21 5.34 5.01
CA ILE A 169 23.76 3.97 4.75
C ILE A 169 24.82 3.25 3.91
N PRO A 170 25.40 2.14 4.41
CA PRO A 170 26.47 1.44 3.72
C PRO A 170 26.00 0.95 2.35
N ASP A 171 26.57 1.52 1.30
CA ASP A 171 26.51 1.00 -0.07
C ASP A 171 27.82 0.26 -0.33
N THR A 172 27.92 -0.97 0.18
CA THR A 172 29.14 -1.76 0.05
C THR A 172 29.21 -2.37 -1.34
N LEU A 173 30.43 -2.47 -1.90
CA LEU A 173 30.69 -3.22 -3.14
C LEU A 173 30.12 -4.66 -3.10
N GLU A 174 29.92 -5.21 -1.90
CA GLU A 174 29.29 -6.50 -1.67
C GLU A 174 27.80 -6.47 -1.98
N ILE A 175 27.05 -5.50 -1.44
CA ILE A 175 25.61 -5.35 -1.71
C ILE A 175 25.37 -5.12 -3.21
N GLN A 176 26.18 -4.29 -3.84
CA GLN A 176 26.09 -4.04 -5.29
C GLN A 176 26.29 -5.33 -6.10
N HIS A 177 27.26 -6.16 -5.71
CA HIS A 177 27.49 -7.45 -6.36
C HIS A 177 26.31 -8.43 -6.15
N ILE A 178 25.73 -8.46 -4.96
CA ILE A 178 24.54 -9.28 -4.66
C ILE A 178 23.36 -8.85 -5.53
N MET A 179 23.11 -7.53 -5.62
CA MET A 179 22.04 -6.99 -6.44
C MET A 179 22.25 -7.30 -7.92
N HIS A 180 23.49 -7.28 -8.40
CA HIS A 180 23.82 -7.69 -9.76
C HIS A 180 23.44 -9.16 -10.01
N LEU A 181 23.88 -10.08 -9.14
CA LEU A 181 23.53 -11.50 -9.25
C LEU A 181 22.01 -11.74 -9.16
N MET A 182 21.29 -10.95 -8.35
CA MET A 182 19.83 -11.02 -8.26
C MET A 182 19.17 -10.57 -9.55
N ASN A 183 19.66 -9.49 -10.18
CA ASN A 183 19.13 -9.03 -11.46
C ASN A 183 19.36 -10.09 -12.55
N ASP A 184 20.55 -10.69 -12.59
CA ASP A 184 20.83 -11.78 -13.53
C ASP A 184 19.87 -12.97 -13.31
N TYR A 185 19.59 -13.32 -12.04
CA TYR A 185 18.59 -14.33 -11.71
C TYR A 185 17.19 -13.91 -12.19
N TYR A 186 16.75 -12.69 -11.91
CA TYR A 186 15.43 -12.21 -12.33
C TYR A 186 15.24 -12.23 -13.85
N ASP A 187 16.29 -11.90 -14.59
CA ASP A 187 16.29 -11.88 -16.06
C ASP A 187 16.28 -13.27 -16.67
N THR A 188 16.88 -14.26 -15.98
CA THR A 188 17.07 -15.61 -16.52
C THR A 188 16.04 -16.62 -16.01
N ALA A 189 15.52 -16.45 -14.80
CA ALA A 189 14.62 -17.41 -14.18
C ALA A 189 13.42 -17.74 -15.07
N PRO A 190 13.03 -19.02 -15.16
CA PRO A 190 11.87 -19.43 -15.94
C PRO A 190 10.57 -19.05 -15.23
N VAL A 191 9.61 -18.52 -16.00
CA VAL A 191 8.28 -18.12 -15.52
C VAL A 191 7.24 -18.89 -16.33
N ASN A 192 6.31 -19.54 -15.63
CA ASN A 192 5.24 -20.30 -16.26
C ASN A 192 4.11 -19.36 -16.73
N LYS A 193 4.32 -18.71 -17.87
CA LYS A 193 3.35 -17.77 -18.46
C LYS A 193 2.03 -18.43 -18.86
N GLU A 194 2.05 -19.70 -19.25
CA GLU A 194 0.83 -20.44 -19.56
C GLU A 194 0.00 -20.68 -18.29
N LEU A 195 0.64 -20.93 -17.15
CA LEU A 195 -0.06 -21.05 -15.87
C LEU A 195 -0.71 -19.73 -15.43
N LEU A 196 0.00 -18.61 -15.61
CA LEU A 196 -0.44 -17.28 -15.18
C LEU A 196 -1.46 -16.64 -16.13
N TYR A 197 -1.30 -16.86 -17.44
CA TYR A 197 -2.02 -16.13 -18.49
C TYR A 197 -2.65 -17.03 -19.55
N GLY A 198 -2.31 -18.32 -19.58
CA GLY A 198 -2.82 -19.31 -20.52
C GLY A 198 -4.28 -19.63 -20.26
N ASN A 199 -4.96 -20.04 -21.34
CA ASN A 199 -6.41 -19.92 -21.54
C ASN A 199 -7.24 -20.21 -20.28
N LEU A 200 -7.62 -19.12 -19.61
CA LEU A 200 -8.30 -19.07 -18.32
C LEU A 200 -9.77 -19.48 -18.52
N ALA A 201 -10.06 -20.77 -18.53
CA ALA A 201 -11.41 -21.24 -18.21
C ALA A 201 -11.75 -20.61 -16.84
N LYS A 202 -12.56 -19.55 -16.89
CA LYS A 202 -13.00 -18.65 -15.82
C LYS A 202 -12.17 -18.76 -14.52
N LEU A 203 -11.31 -17.77 -14.27
CA LEU A 203 -10.69 -17.66 -12.95
C LEU A 203 -11.78 -17.52 -11.90
N HIS A 204 -11.75 -18.43 -10.95
CA HIS A 204 -12.79 -18.58 -9.96
C HIS A 204 -12.18 -18.46 -8.58
N LEU A 205 -12.77 -17.59 -7.75
CA LEU A 205 -12.60 -17.70 -6.31
C LEU A 205 -13.77 -18.54 -5.78
N GLU A 206 -13.49 -19.77 -5.37
CA GLU A 206 -14.48 -20.64 -4.75
C GLU A 206 -14.76 -20.15 -3.33
N THR A 207 -16.02 -20.13 -2.91
CA THR A 207 -16.43 -19.90 -1.52
C THR A 207 -17.39 -21.01 -1.12
N ILE A 208 -17.71 -21.16 0.17
CA ILE A 208 -18.61 -22.24 0.65
C ILE A 208 -19.92 -22.28 -0.15
N ASN A 209 -20.40 -21.12 -0.58
CA ASN A 209 -21.73 -20.96 -1.13
C ASN A 209 -21.75 -20.59 -2.62
N LYS A 210 -20.67 -20.04 -3.18
CA LYS A 210 -20.66 -19.45 -4.51
C LYS A 210 -19.28 -19.48 -5.16
N THR A 211 -19.27 -19.35 -6.48
CA THR A 211 -18.05 -19.11 -7.25
C THR A 211 -18.03 -17.66 -7.72
N ILE A 212 -16.93 -16.94 -7.49
CA ILE A 212 -16.72 -15.57 -7.99
C ILE A 212 -15.95 -15.65 -9.29
N ASP A 213 -16.51 -15.12 -10.37
CA ASP A 213 -15.77 -14.89 -11.61
C ASP A 213 -14.80 -13.71 -11.42
N LEU A 214 -13.50 -13.99 -11.44
CA LEU A 214 -12.44 -13.00 -11.34
C LEU A 214 -12.06 -12.47 -12.73
N PRO A 215 -11.69 -11.18 -12.84
CA PRO A 215 -11.11 -10.66 -14.08
C PRO A 215 -9.78 -11.36 -14.40
N PRO A 216 -9.35 -11.39 -15.68
CA PRO A 216 -8.05 -11.95 -16.04
C PRO A 216 -6.91 -11.18 -15.38
N LEU A 217 -5.83 -11.90 -15.03
CA LEU A 217 -4.61 -11.33 -14.48
C LEU A 217 -3.91 -10.44 -15.54
N PRO A 218 -3.69 -9.14 -15.30
CA PRO A 218 -2.98 -8.28 -16.23
C PRO A 218 -1.53 -8.71 -16.36
N GLN A 219 -1.00 -8.77 -17.58
CA GLN A 219 0.38 -9.18 -17.81
C GLN A 219 1.37 -8.07 -17.43
N ILE A 220 2.40 -8.41 -16.66
CA ILE A 220 3.59 -7.59 -16.46
C ILE A 220 4.57 -7.92 -17.59
N LYS A 221 4.97 -6.91 -18.35
CA LYS A 221 5.83 -7.07 -19.54
C LYS A 221 7.30 -7.19 -19.16
N ASP A 222 7.74 -6.44 -18.16
CA ASP A 222 9.08 -6.51 -17.61
C ASP A 222 9.29 -7.85 -16.92
N LYS A 223 10.15 -8.70 -17.52
CA LYS A 223 10.46 -10.02 -16.97
C LYS A 223 11.13 -9.93 -15.61
N ASN A 224 12.05 -8.99 -15.43
CA ASN A 224 12.78 -8.82 -14.18
C ASN A 224 11.80 -8.54 -13.05
N LEU A 225 10.90 -7.58 -13.29
CA LEU A 225 9.88 -7.15 -12.35
C LEU A 225 8.86 -8.26 -12.07
N LEU A 226 8.43 -9.01 -13.09
CA LEU A 226 7.54 -10.16 -12.93
C LEU A 226 8.21 -11.27 -12.10
N THR A 227 9.45 -11.65 -12.40
CA THR A 227 10.18 -12.66 -11.61
C THR A 227 10.31 -12.21 -10.16
N LYS A 228 10.63 -10.94 -9.94
CA LYS A 228 10.73 -10.35 -8.60
C LYS A 228 9.40 -10.42 -7.84
N ALA A 229 8.28 -10.20 -8.52
CA ALA A 229 6.93 -10.31 -7.94
C ALA A 229 6.51 -11.76 -7.63
N LEU A 230 7.16 -12.74 -8.25
CA LEU A 230 6.90 -14.17 -8.10
C LEU A 230 7.92 -14.87 -7.18
N LEU A 231 8.81 -14.11 -6.52
CA LEU A 231 9.77 -14.63 -5.55
C LEU A 231 9.52 -14.02 -4.17
N HIS A 232 8.93 -14.80 -3.28
CA HIS A 232 8.73 -14.37 -1.90
C HIS A 232 10.06 -14.29 -1.12
N LYS A 233 10.18 -13.29 -0.23
CA LYS A 233 11.39 -13.03 0.58
C LYS A 233 11.89 -14.25 1.35
N ASP A 234 10.99 -15.07 1.88
CA ASP A 234 11.35 -16.30 2.60
C ASP A 234 11.86 -17.43 1.70
N MET A 235 11.49 -17.40 0.41
CA MET A 235 11.92 -18.39 -0.57
C MET A 235 13.30 -18.08 -1.15
N SER A 236 13.84 -16.89 -0.88
CA SER A 236 15.20 -16.52 -1.27
C SER A 236 16.29 -17.41 -0.66
N LEU A 237 15.98 -18.19 0.39
CA LEU A 237 16.89 -19.22 0.90
C LEU A 237 17.20 -20.31 -0.14
N ALA A 238 16.27 -20.62 -1.04
CA ALA A 238 16.49 -21.58 -2.12
C ALA A 238 17.65 -21.16 -3.02
N LEU A 239 17.86 -19.85 -3.19
CA LEU A 239 18.93 -19.30 -4.02
C LEU A 239 20.33 -19.58 -3.45
N LEU A 240 20.41 -19.82 -2.14
CA LEU A 240 21.63 -20.20 -1.42
C LEU A 240 21.92 -21.70 -1.47
N HIS A 241 20.97 -22.52 -1.94
CA HIS A 241 21.15 -23.96 -2.03
C HIS A 241 22.35 -24.28 -2.93
N ARG A 242 23.22 -25.22 -2.50
CA ARG A 242 24.50 -25.54 -3.17
C ARG A 242 24.39 -25.89 -4.66
N ASN A 243 23.22 -26.38 -5.09
CA ASN A 243 22.98 -26.75 -6.48
C ASN A 243 22.44 -25.57 -7.31
N HIS A 244 21.97 -24.51 -6.66
CA HIS A 244 21.40 -23.34 -7.33
C HIS A 244 22.51 -22.56 -8.06
N PRO A 245 22.30 -22.12 -9.32
CA PRO A 245 23.30 -21.36 -10.08
C PRO A 245 23.84 -20.14 -9.33
N MET A 246 22.96 -19.41 -8.64
CA MET A 246 23.36 -18.22 -7.87
C MET A 246 24.35 -18.54 -6.73
N SER A 247 24.15 -19.67 -6.03
CA SER A 247 25.05 -20.13 -4.96
C SER A 247 26.45 -20.46 -5.50
N LYS A 248 26.51 -21.02 -6.71
CA LYS A 248 27.79 -21.30 -7.41
C LYS A 248 28.51 -20.00 -7.76
N SER A 249 27.81 -19.03 -8.34
CA SER A 249 28.38 -17.71 -8.67
C SER A 249 28.90 -16.95 -7.44
N LEU A 250 28.24 -17.09 -6.29
CA LEU A 250 28.70 -16.53 -5.01
C LEU A 250 29.97 -17.21 -4.49
N THR A 251 30.09 -18.52 -4.68
CA THR A 251 31.24 -19.29 -4.18
C THR A 251 32.49 -19.04 -5.04
N GLU A 252 32.31 -18.89 -6.36
CA GLU A 252 33.38 -18.66 -7.33
C GLU A 252 34.12 -17.32 -7.13
N THR A 253 33.43 -16.30 -6.62
CA THR A 253 33.98 -14.95 -6.46
C THR A 253 34.94 -14.80 -5.28
N LYS A 254 35.20 -15.86 -4.48
CA LYS A 254 36.06 -15.88 -3.27
C LYS A 254 35.73 -14.83 -2.20
N LYS A 255 34.73 -13.98 -2.41
CA LYS A 255 34.15 -13.11 -1.41
C LYS A 255 33.24 -13.99 -0.59
N MET A 256 33.71 -14.41 0.58
CA MET A 256 32.88 -15.02 1.60
C MET A 256 31.86 -13.97 2.05
N ILE A 257 30.79 -13.80 1.28
CA ILE A 257 29.64 -13.05 1.75
C ILE A 257 29.11 -13.86 2.92
N SER A 258 29.03 -13.24 4.09
CA SER A 258 28.33 -13.90 5.19
C SER A 258 26.92 -14.21 4.69
N ASN A 259 26.48 -15.47 4.76
CA ASN A 259 25.15 -15.88 4.29
C ASN A 259 24.04 -14.96 4.86
N LYS A 260 24.28 -14.36 6.03
CA LYS A 260 23.39 -13.41 6.70
C LYS A 260 23.26 -12.05 6.01
N SER A 261 24.35 -11.43 5.52
CA SER A 261 24.28 -10.14 4.83
C SER A 261 23.65 -10.29 3.45
N PHE A 262 23.99 -11.36 2.73
CA PHE A 262 23.36 -11.77 1.48
C PHE A 262 21.85 -11.89 1.62
N TYR A 263 21.42 -12.73 2.56
CA TYR A 263 20.01 -13.02 2.78
C TYR A 263 19.21 -11.77 3.12
N LYS A 264 19.73 -10.93 4.02
CA LYS A 264 19.08 -9.66 4.38
C LYS A 264 18.92 -8.73 3.17
N ALA A 265 19.96 -8.60 2.35
CA ALA A 265 19.91 -7.73 1.17
C ALA A 265 18.81 -8.17 0.19
N ILE A 266 18.67 -9.47 -0.04
CA ILE A 266 17.62 -10.03 -0.91
C ILE A 266 16.24 -9.86 -0.29
N GLN A 267 16.06 -10.26 0.97
CA GLN A 267 14.79 -10.10 1.67
C GLN A 267 14.30 -8.66 1.60
N HIS A 268 15.20 -7.70 1.83
CA HIS A 268 14.86 -6.28 1.75
C HIS A 268 14.50 -5.82 0.34
N SER A 269 15.16 -6.34 -0.70
CA SER A 269 14.81 -6.02 -2.09
C SER A 269 13.43 -6.56 -2.46
N LEU A 270 13.08 -7.76 -1.99
CA LEU A 270 11.79 -8.41 -2.24
C LEU A 270 10.65 -7.78 -1.41
N SER A 271 10.92 -7.42 -0.15
CA SER A 271 10.00 -6.69 0.74
C SER A 271 9.74 -5.22 0.35
N PHE A 272 10.18 -4.82 -0.84
CA PHE A 272 9.75 -3.54 -1.40
C PHE A 272 8.39 -3.70 -2.10
N LEU A 273 8.23 -4.77 -2.87
CA LEU A 273 7.05 -4.94 -3.70
C LEU A 273 5.81 -5.26 -2.86
N ASP A 274 5.96 -6.03 -1.77
CA ASP A 274 4.87 -6.31 -0.83
C ASP A 274 4.33 -4.99 -0.22
N GLY A 275 5.19 -4.19 0.40
CA GLY A 275 4.82 -2.92 1.03
C GLY A 275 4.33 -1.88 0.03
N PHE A 276 4.87 -1.83 -1.19
CA PHE A 276 4.36 -0.94 -2.24
C PHE A 276 2.97 -1.36 -2.71
N GLY A 277 2.76 -2.65 -2.89
CA GLY A 277 1.47 -3.25 -3.23
C GLY A 277 0.40 -2.99 -2.20
N ASP A 278 0.67 -3.24 -0.92
CA ASP A 278 -0.24 -2.96 0.20
C ASP A 278 -0.66 -1.48 0.23
N LEU A 279 0.30 -0.55 0.07
CA LEU A 279 -0.01 0.88 0.00
C LEU A 279 -0.90 1.24 -1.19
N PHE A 280 -0.64 0.65 -2.37
CA PHE A 280 -1.46 0.86 -3.55
C PHE A 280 -2.88 0.31 -3.36
N ILE A 281 -3.00 -0.93 -2.89
CA ILE A 281 -4.29 -1.57 -2.61
C ILE A 281 -5.08 -0.74 -1.58
N GLY A 282 -4.44 -0.33 -0.48
CA GLY A 282 -5.03 0.52 0.53
C GLY A 282 -5.52 1.85 -0.03
N LYS A 283 -4.74 2.50 -0.91
CA LYS A 283 -5.17 3.72 -1.63
C LYS A 283 -6.42 3.45 -2.47
N GLU A 284 -6.41 2.43 -3.33
CA GLU A 284 -7.52 2.12 -4.24
C GLU A 284 -8.80 1.74 -3.50
N ILE A 285 -8.68 0.96 -2.41
CA ILE A 285 -9.81 0.62 -1.54
C ILE A 285 -10.38 1.90 -0.91
N ASN A 286 -9.55 2.76 -0.32
CA ASN A 286 -10.07 3.97 0.35
C ASN A 286 -10.74 4.95 -0.64
N ASP A 287 -10.20 5.09 -1.85
CA ASP A 287 -10.83 5.87 -2.92
C ASP A 287 -12.17 5.27 -3.35
N TRP A 288 -12.21 3.96 -3.60
CA TRP A 288 -13.44 3.25 -3.96
C TRP A 288 -14.52 3.42 -2.88
N PHE A 289 -14.19 3.17 -1.62
CA PHE A 289 -15.11 3.35 -0.48
C PHE A 289 -15.59 4.79 -0.32
N TYR A 290 -14.74 5.77 -0.65
CA TYR A 290 -15.16 7.17 -0.65
C TYR A 290 -16.18 7.43 -1.76
N LYS A 291 -15.89 7.03 -3.01
CA LYS A 291 -16.79 7.18 -4.17
C LYS A 291 -18.16 6.53 -3.92
N VAL A 292 -18.15 5.38 -3.26
CA VAL A 292 -19.37 4.70 -2.81
C VAL A 292 -20.20 5.58 -1.87
N ARG A 293 -19.58 6.16 -0.83
CA ARG A 293 -20.26 6.99 0.18
C ARG A 293 -20.73 8.35 -0.35
N THR A 294 -20.09 8.86 -1.39
CA THR A 294 -20.54 10.08 -2.08
C THR A 294 -21.59 9.80 -3.15
N GLY A 295 -21.93 8.53 -3.39
CA GLY A 295 -22.93 8.13 -4.37
C GLY A 295 -22.44 8.19 -5.83
N SER A 296 -21.14 8.43 -6.05
CA SER A 296 -20.51 8.55 -7.36
C SER A 296 -20.07 7.21 -7.96
N ALA A 297 -20.13 6.11 -7.18
CA ALA A 297 -19.92 4.76 -7.68
C ALA A 297 -21.23 4.09 -8.11
N GLU A 298 -21.18 3.32 -9.20
CA GLU A 298 -22.25 2.42 -9.65
C GLU A 298 -22.26 1.15 -8.80
N ILE A 299 -23.08 1.16 -7.76
CA ILE A 299 -23.25 0.05 -6.82
C ILE A 299 -24.67 0.03 -6.32
N ASP A 300 -25.07 -1.15 -5.86
CA ASP A 300 -26.38 -1.42 -5.29
C ASP A 300 -26.74 -0.36 -4.21
N PRO A 301 -27.92 0.29 -4.32
CA PRO A 301 -28.42 1.26 -3.34
C PRO A 301 -28.38 0.77 -1.89
N TYR A 302 -28.47 -0.55 -1.65
CA TYR A 302 -28.39 -1.14 -0.31
C TYR A 302 -27.09 -0.77 0.42
N PHE A 303 -25.96 -0.84 -0.29
CA PHE A 303 -24.67 -0.50 0.30
C PHE A 303 -24.69 0.95 0.78
N LYS A 304 -25.25 1.89 0.01
CA LYS A 304 -25.28 3.33 0.36
C LYS A 304 -25.96 3.61 1.71
N GLN A 305 -26.86 2.74 2.17
CA GLN A 305 -27.67 2.96 3.38
C GLN A 305 -27.08 2.30 4.66
N ASN A 306 -26.14 1.35 4.53
CA ASN A 306 -25.66 0.53 5.65
C ASN A 306 -24.19 0.75 6.03
N LEU A 307 -23.91 1.91 6.66
CA LEU A 307 -22.56 2.36 7.05
C LEU A 307 -21.75 1.39 7.94
N SER A 308 -22.40 0.61 8.81
CA SER A 308 -21.76 -0.37 9.69
C SER A 308 -21.17 -1.56 8.92
N HIS A 309 -21.84 -2.00 7.85
CA HIS A 309 -21.40 -3.10 7.00
C HIS A 309 -20.15 -2.70 6.20
N PHE A 310 -19.97 -1.42 5.87
CA PHE A 310 -18.74 -0.95 5.21
C PHE A 310 -17.49 -1.09 6.07
N GLY A 311 -17.57 -0.90 7.38
CA GLY A 311 -16.41 -1.05 8.25
C GLY A 311 -15.90 -2.50 8.27
N LEU A 312 -16.83 -3.46 8.24
CA LEU A 312 -16.55 -4.89 8.20
C LEU A 312 -16.04 -5.33 6.83
N LEU A 313 -16.73 -4.90 5.77
CA LEU A 313 -16.31 -5.12 4.40
C LEU A 313 -14.91 -4.58 4.16
N TYR A 314 -14.60 -3.36 4.62
CA TYR A 314 -13.25 -2.80 4.51
C TYR A 314 -12.20 -3.74 5.11
N ARG A 315 -12.45 -4.26 6.32
CA ARG A 315 -11.52 -5.19 7.00
C ARG A 315 -11.29 -6.46 6.20
N VAL A 316 -12.33 -7.02 5.59
CA VAL A 316 -12.20 -8.21 4.74
C VAL A 316 -11.41 -7.89 3.47
N MET A 317 -11.69 -6.75 2.84
CA MET A 317 -11.07 -6.30 1.59
C MET A 317 -9.57 -5.99 1.72
N VAL A 318 -9.10 -5.64 2.92
CA VAL A 318 -7.68 -5.38 3.22
C VAL A 318 -6.98 -6.56 3.93
N SER A 319 -7.60 -7.74 3.98
CA SER A 319 -7.08 -8.85 4.77
C SER A 319 -6.14 -9.77 3.99
N ASN A 320 -5.07 -10.22 4.64
CA ASN A 320 -4.20 -11.28 4.13
C ASN A 320 -4.97 -12.57 3.82
N SER A 321 -6.08 -12.83 4.53
CA SER A 321 -6.98 -13.95 4.22
C SER A 321 -7.62 -13.82 2.83
N LEU A 322 -8.05 -12.63 2.41
CA LEU A 322 -8.54 -12.43 1.05
C LEU A 322 -7.39 -12.47 0.03
N PHE A 323 -6.28 -11.78 0.32
CA PHE A 323 -5.15 -11.69 -0.60
C PHE A 323 -4.50 -13.04 -0.86
N SER A 324 -4.35 -13.90 0.15
CA SER A 324 -3.87 -15.27 -0.02
C SER A 324 -4.77 -16.09 -0.94
N ARG A 325 -6.09 -15.99 -0.78
CA ARG A 325 -7.04 -16.67 -1.66
C ARG A 325 -6.97 -16.16 -3.10
N LEU A 326 -6.80 -14.86 -3.28
CA LEU A 326 -6.59 -14.27 -4.61
C LEU A 326 -5.27 -14.76 -5.22
N ALA A 327 -4.18 -14.79 -4.46
CA ALA A 327 -2.89 -15.32 -4.91
C ALA A 327 -2.98 -16.78 -5.35
N VAL A 328 -3.79 -17.60 -4.67
CA VAL A 328 -4.05 -18.99 -5.04
C VAL A 328 -4.92 -19.06 -6.30
N ALA A 329 -6.00 -18.29 -6.38
CA ALA A 329 -6.89 -18.28 -7.54
C ALA A 329 -6.13 -17.88 -8.83
N TYR A 330 -5.23 -16.91 -8.74
CA TYR A 330 -4.34 -16.49 -9.83
C TYR A 330 -3.06 -17.33 -9.97
N LYS A 331 -2.86 -18.33 -9.10
CA LYS A 331 -1.69 -19.22 -9.08
C LYS A 331 -0.33 -18.50 -9.01
N LEU A 332 -0.27 -17.34 -8.35
CA LEU A 332 0.93 -16.50 -8.27
C LEU A 332 2.10 -17.23 -7.61
N HIS A 333 1.82 -17.97 -6.53
CA HIS A 333 2.81 -18.77 -5.79
C HIS A 333 3.43 -19.91 -6.62
N LEU A 334 2.83 -20.27 -7.76
CA LEU A 334 3.33 -21.30 -8.69
C LEU A 334 3.88 -20.71 -9.98
N GLY A 335 3.87 -19.38 -10.14
CA GLY A 335 4.23 -18.71 -11.38
C GLY A 335 5.72 -18.82 -11.73
N LEU A 336 6.58 -19.01 -10.73
CA LEU A 336 8.02 -19.22 -10.92
C LEU A 336 8.32 -20.70 -11.13
N ASP A 337 9.04 -21.03 -12.21
CA ASP A 337 9.37 -22.41 -12.57
C ASP A 337 10.77 -22.83 -12.10
N ASP A 338 11.08 -22.52 -10.84
CA ASP A 338 12.32 -22.91 -10.19
C ASP A 338 12.04 -24.01 -9.16
N ASP A 339 12.52 -25.23 -9.43
CA ASP A 339 12.28 -26.38 -8.58
C ASP A 339 12.83 -26.21 -7.16
N LEU A 340 13.95 -25.51 -6.97
CA LEU A 340 14.51 -25.28 -5.64
C LEU A 340 13.67 -24.28 -4.86
N VAL A 341 13.17 -23.23 -5.52
CA VAL A 341 12.23 -22.29 -4.90
C VAL A 341 10.92 -22.99 -4.55
N ARG A 342 10.38 -23.81 -5.46
CA ARG A 342 9.15 -24.58 -5.26
C ARG A 342 9.29 -25.58 -4.10
N ASN A 343 10.38 -26.34 -4.07
CA ASN A 343 10.66 -27.26 -2.96
C ASN A 343 10.77 -26.51 -1.62
N GLN A 344 11.42 -25.34 -1.61
CA GLN A 344 11.52 -24.52 -0.40
C GLN A 344 10.15 -24.03 0.09
N PHE A 345 9.23 -23.71 -0.82
CA PHE A 345 7.85 -23.34 -0.52
C PHE A 345 7.07 -24.52 0.07
N ASP A 346 7.13 -25.69 -0.58
CA ASP A 346 6.46 -26.91 -0.13
C ASP A 346 6.97 -27.39 1.23
N GLU A 347 8.30 -27.34 1.46
CA GLU A 347 8.91 -27.65 2.75
C GLU A 347 8.40 -26.72 3.85
N ARG A 348 8.33 -25.41 3.58
CA ARG A 348 7.81 -24.44 4.56
C ARG A 348 6.34 -24.73 4.86
N LEU A 349 5.48 -24.87 3.86
CA LEU A 349 4.07 -25.20 4.06
C LEU A 349 3.88 -26.50 4.86
N THR A 350 4.67 -27.53 4.54
CA THR A 350 4.62 -28.83 5.22
C THR A 350 5.05 -28.70 6.69
N LEU A 351 6.11 -27.94 6.98
CA LEU A 351 6.58 -27.69 8.35
C LEU A 351 5.50 -27.01 9.20
N PHE A 352 4.83 -25.98 8.66
CA PHE A 352 3.78 -25.28 9.41
C PHE A 352 2.52 -26.13 9.59
N SER A 353 2.15 -26.90 8.58
CA SER A 353 1.06 -27.88 8.68
C SER A 353 1.39 -28.93 9.75
N ALA A 354 2.60 -29.50 9.75
CA ALA A 354 3.03 -30.49 10.73
C ALA A 354 3.08 -29.93 12.17
N LEU A 355 3.51 -28.68 12.35
CA LEU A 355 3.48 -27.99 13.66
C LEU A 355 2.05 -27.72 14.15
N ALA A 356 1.10 -27.52 13.24
CA ALA A 356 -0.32 -27.41 13.57
C ALA A 356 -0.94 -28.77 13.96
N PHE A 357 -0.51 -29.88 13.35
CA PHE A 357 -1.07 -31.23 13.61
C PHE A 357 -0.39 -32.00 14.76
N ASN A 358 0.91 -31.79 15.03
CA ASN A 358 1.65 -32.56 16.05
C ASN A 358 1.43 -32.09 17.50
N ASN A 359 0.68 -31.02 17.73
CA ASN A 359 0.28 -30.60 19.06
C ASN A 359 -1.04 -31.31 19.45
N SER A 360 -0.91 -32.31 20.33
CA SER A 360 -1.98 -33.21 20.80
C SER A 360 -3.28 -32.49 21.23
N PRO A 361 -4.47 -33.01 20.88
CA PRO A 361 -5.79 -32.40 21.14
C PRO A 361 -6.14 -32.20 22.63
N ASN A 362 -5.28 -32.64 23.56
CA ASN A 362 -5.49 -32.50 25.00
C ASN A 362 -4.86 -31.25 25.63
N ASN A 363 -4.17 -30.40 24.85
CA ASN A 363 -3.68 -29.11 25.34
C ASN A 363 -4.57 -27.97 24.84
N SER A 364 -5.09 -27.15 25.75
CA SER A 364 -5.85 -25.92 25.43
C SER A 364 -5.08 -24.89 24.58
N ASN A 365 -3.79 -25.12 24.33
CA ASN A 365 -2.94 -24.32 23.44
C ASN A 365 -3.00 -24.75 21.96
N VAL A 366 -3.68 -25.84 21.59
CA VAL A 366 -3.75 -26.35 20.21
C VAL A 366 -4.42 -25.38 19.23
N TYR A 367 -5.47 -24.67 19.68
CA TYR A 367 -6.09 -23.62 18.88
C TYR A 367 -5.12 -22.49 18.53
N GLY A 368 -4.14 -22.19 19.40
CA GLY A 368 -3.13 -21.16 19.15
C GLY A 368 -2.11 -21.56 18.07
N PHE A 369 -1.73 -22.84 17.99
CA PHE A 369 -0.76 -23.32 17.01
C PHE A 369 -1.37 -23.52 15.62
N TYR A 370 -2.58 -24.07 15.54
CA TYR A 370 -3.33 -24.18 14.28
C TYR A 370 -3.60 -22.79 13.68
N ASP A 371 -4.06 -21.85 14.51
CA ASP A 371 -4.26 -20.45 14.10
C ASP A 371 -2.94 -19.78 13.66
N SER A 372 -1.81 -20.10 14.31
CA SER A 372 -0.51 -19.56 13.91
C SER A 372 0.00 -20.07 12.55
N GLY A 373 -0.21 -21.35 12.25
CA GLY A 373 0.18 -21.95 10.97
C GLY A 373 -0.61 -21.38 9.80
N VAL A 374 -1.94 -21.30 9.96
CA VAL A 374 -2.83 -20.72 8.93
C VAL A 374 -2.56 -19.22 8.76
N LYS A 375 -2.32 -18.47 9.84
CA LYS A 375 -1.94 -17.05 9.74
C LYS A 375 -0.64 -16.86 8.96
N PHE A 376 0.36 -17.70 9.23
CA PHE A 376 1.65 -17.64 8.54
C PHE A 376 1.51 -17.96 7.05
N GLU A 377 0.77 -19.02 6.70
CA GLU A 377 0.48 -19.35 5.31
C GLU A 377 -0.24 -18.20 4.59
N GLN A 378 -1.24 -17.59 5.25
CA GLN A 378 -1.97 -16.44 4.71
C GLN A 378 -1.08 -15.22 4.54
N GLU A 379 -0.10 -15.01 5.41
CA GLU A 379 0.89 -13.93 5.27
C GLU A 379 1.76 -14.16 4.04
N ILE A 380 2.37 -15.34 3.89
CA ILE A 380 3.20 -15.64 2.70
C ILE A 380 2.39 -15.52 1.40
N LEU A 381 1.22 -16.15 1.34
CA LEU A 381 0.39 -16.14 0.13
C LEU A 381 -0.20 -14.74 -0.13
N GLY A 382 -0.55 -14.00 0.91
CA GLY A 382 -1.01 -12.61 0.80
C GLY A 382 0.06 -11.72 0.18
N ASP A 383 1.31 -11.85 0.65
CA ASP A 383 2.46 -11.12 0.14
C ASP A 383 2.65 -11.34 -1.38
N TYR A 384 2.37 -12.53 -1.94
CA TYR A 384 2.42 -12.76 -3.39
C TYR A 384 1.43 -11.89 -4.17
N PHE A 385 0.20 -11.74 -3.67
CA PHE A 385 -0.80 -10.89 -4.31
C PHE A 385 -0.39 -9.42 -4.24
N GLU A 386 0.07 -8.97 -3.09
CA GLU A 386 0.57 -7.61 -2.89
C GLU A 386 1.78 -7.32 -3.77
N GLN A 387 2.77 -8.22 -3.82
CA GLN A 387 3.95 -8.08 -4.67
C GLN A 387 3.58 -7.96 -6.15
N TYR A 388 2.62 -8.76 -6.63
CA TYR A 388 2.14 -8.68 -8.00
C TYR A 388 1.45 -7.35 -8.30
N VAL A 389 0.58 -6.88 -7.40
CA VAL A 389 -0.07 -5.56 -7.52
C VAL A 389 0.97 -4.45 -7.49
N GLY A 390 1.94 -4.54 -6.59
CA GLY A 390 3.07 -3.62 -6.48
C GLY A 390 3.84 -3.52 -7.79
N ALA A 391 4.26 -4.66 -8.34
CA ALA A 391 4.95 -4.75 -9.62
C ALA A 391 4.11 -4.18 -10.78
N LEU A 392 2.84 -4.57 -10.89
CA LEU A 392 1.95 -4.06 -11.91
C LEU A 392 1.76 -2.54 -11.79
N SER A 393 1.69 -2.00 -10.57
CA SER A 393 1.53 -0.56 -10.35
C SER A 393 2.80 0.25 -10.65
N ILE A 394 3.98 -0.35 -10.58
CA ILE A 394 5.24 0.25 -11.06
C ILE A 394 5.23 0.33 -12.59
N GLU A 395 4.85 -0.76 -13.27
CA GLU A 395 4.86 -0.81 -14.74
C GLU A 395 3.72 0.00 -15.37
N ASN A 396 2.50 -0.16 -14.86
CA ASN A 396 1.29 0.47 -15.38
C ASN A 396 0.26 0.74 -14.25
N PRO A 397 0.37 1.88 -13.55
CA PRO A 397 -0.49 2.19 -12.39
C PRO A 397 -1.98 2.33 -12.76
N GLN A 398 -2.29 2.77 -13.98
CA GLN A 398 -3.67 2.88 -14.44
C GLN A 398 -4.28 1.48 -14.62
N LEU A 399 -3.58 0.57 -15.29
CA LEU A 399 -4.05 -0.80 -15.47
C LEU A 399 -4.19 -1.54 -14.12
N ALA A 400 -3.25 -1.31 -13.19
CA ALA A 400 -3.34 -1.83 -11.83
C ALA A 400 -4.62 -1.37 -11.12
N SER A 401 -4.92 -0.06 -11.19
CA SER A 401 -6.13 0.53 -10.62
C SER A 401 -7.41 -0.04 -11.26
N GLU A 402 -7.46 -0.12 -12.59
CA GLU A 402 -8.62 -0.66 -13.29
C GLU A 402 -8.87 -2.14 -12.95
N TRP A 403 -7.80 -2.95 -12.87
CA TRP A 403 -7.92 -4.36 -12.54
C TRP A 403 -8.32 -4.59 -11.09
N ILE A 404 -7.69 -3.92 -10.12
CA ILE A 404 -8.02 -4.11 -8.71
C ILE A 404 -9.47 -3.69 -8.41
N ASN A 405 -9.95 -2.61 -9.03
CA ASN A 405 -11.34 -2.19 -8.93
C ASN A 405 -12.30 -3.25 -9.52
N LYS A 406 -11.94 -3.92 -10.62
CA LYS A 406 -12.73 -5.04 -11.16
C LYS A 406 -12.77 -6.24 -10.20
N VAL A 407 -11.64 -6.58 -9.57
CA VAL A 407 -11.58 -7.63 -8.53
C VAL A 407 -12.51 -7.29 -7.37
N PHE A 408 -12.46 -6.05 -6.87
CA PHE A 408 -13.31 -5.60 -5.78
C PHE A 408 -14.80 -5.65 -6.13
N LEU A 409 -15.16 -5.18 -7.32
CA LEU A 409 -16.55 -5.26 -7.80
C LEU A 409 -17.03 -6.71 -7.94
N ALA A 410 -16.18 -7.64 -8.38
CA ALA A 410 -16.53 -9.06 -8.47
C ALA A 410 -16.84 -9.65 -7.10
N ILE A 411 -16.03 -9.36 -6.08
CA ILE A 411 -16.24 -9.81 -4.69
C ILE A 411 -17.56 -9.26 -4.14
N LEU A 412 -17.86 -7.98 -4.39
CA LEU A 412 -19.06 -7.33 -3.87
C LEU A 412 -20.36 -7.84 -4.50
N ARG A 413 -20.32 -8.28 -5.76
CA ARG A 413 -21.48 -8.86 -6.46
C ARG A 413 -21.96 -10.17 -5.85
N LEU A 414 -21.21 -10.81 -4.95
CA LEU A 414 -21.71 -11.99 -4.22
C LEU A 414 -22.82 -11.68 -3.23
N ALA A 415 -22.81 -10.46 -2.76
CA ALA A 415 -23.49 -10.03 -1.57
C ALA A 415 -25.01 -9.67 -1.74
N PRO A 416 -25.56 -9.33 -2.93
CA PRO A 416 -26.93 -8.80 -3.07
C PRO A 416 -28.08 -9.72 -2.61
N ASN A 417 -27.95 -11.05 -2.68
CA ASN A 417 -29.10 -11.93 -2.44
C ASN A 417 -29.36 -12.29 -0.96
N ARG A 418 -28.50 -11.88 -0.01
CA ARG A 418 -28.68 -12.16 1.43
C ARG A 418 -28.83 -10.90 2.30
N PHE A 419 -28.68 -9.72 1.71
CA PHE A 419 -28.74 -8.44 2.42
C PHE A 419 -30.13 -7.91 2.76
N ASN A 420 -31.19 -8.61 2.37
CA ASN A 420 -32.53 -8.32 2.90
C ASN A 420 -32.65 -8.62 4.41
N HIS A 421 -31.60 -9.13 5.06
CA HIS A 421 -31.56 -9.31 6.50
C HIS A 421 -30.71 -8.20 7.15
N SER A 422 -31.32 -7.47 8.08
CA SER A 422 -30.72 -6.45 8.95
C SER A 422 -29.57 -6.94 9.86
N HIS A 423 -29.03 -8.13 9.61
CA HIS A 423 -28.14 -8.88 10.49
C HIS A 423 -26.97 -9.56 9.75
N TYR A 424 -26.46 -9.00 8.65
CA TYR A 424 -25.27 -9.55 8.00
C TYR A 424 -24.02 -9.17 8.81
N THR A 425 -23.50 -10.14 9.55
CA THR A 425 -22.43 -9.97 10.53
C THR A 425 -21.04 -10.02 9.89
N TYR A 426 -20.00 -9.73 10.68
CA TYR A 426 -18.61 -9.94 10.27
C TYR A 426 -18.34 -11.40 9.92
N HIS A 427 -18.95 -12.33 10.67
CA HIS A 427 -18.83 -13.75 10.40
C HIS A 427 -19.43 -14.10 9.04
N ASP A 428 -20.60 -13.57 8.68
CA ASP A 428 -21.21 -13.84 7.37
C ASP A 428 -20.32 -13.35 6.21
N TRP A 429 -19.71 -12.17 6.35
CA TRP A 429 -18.71 -11.69 5.39
C TRP A 429 -17.47 -12.58 5.33
N CYS A 430 -17.01 -13.10 6.47
CA CYS A 430 -15.88 -14.00 6.52
C CYS A 430 -16.19 -15.33 5.83
N VAL A 431 -17.31 -15.94 6.14
CA VAL A 431 -17.78 -17.20 5.54
C VAL A 431 -17.97 -17.04 4.03
N ASP A 432 -18.65 -15.99 3.59
CA ASP A 432 -19.03 -15.85 2.18
C ASP A 432 -17.88 -15.36 1.28
N ILE A 433 -16.86 -14.65 1.81
CA ILE A 433 -15.73 -14.12 1.02
C ILE A 433 -14.42 -14.87 1.26
N ILE A 434 -14.11 -15.25 2.51
CA ILE A 434 -12.82 -15.82 2.89
C ILE A 434 -12.91 -17.22 3.52
N ASP A 435 -14.10 -17.85 3.52
CA ASP A 435 -14.32 -19.23 3.96
C ASP A 435 -13.86 -19.48 5.42
N ARG A 436 -14.33 -18.60 6.33
CA ARG A 436 -14.00 -18.62 7.77
C ARG A 436 -15.17 -18.32 8.68
#